data_AF-A0A0R3PXS0-F1
#
_entry.id   AF-A0A0R3PXS0-F1
#
_cell.length_a   1.000
_cell.length_b   1.000
_cell.length_c   1.000
_cell.angle_alpha   90.00
_cell.angle_beta   90.00
_cell.angle_gamma   90.00
#
_symmetry.space_group_name_H-M   'P 1'
#
loop_
_entity.id
_entity.type
_entity.pdbx_description
1 polymer ?
#
loop_
_entity_poly.entity_id
_entity_poly.type
_entity_poly.pdbx_seq_one_letter_code
_entity_poly.pdbx_strand_id
1 'polypeptide(L)'
;MVPVGFGLVTPLTWSGRLFLIIYAVVGIPLALVTISDIGKFFCDAAFKFFREVSSMLLLLSVARSIPCFMAALVIMLLLYPIVGGVCIHNVSQLSLFDSVYYCCITILTVGFVDVVAANIIHHVHYMGRQMGKATAIAEKMVLVRLHA
;
A
#
# COMPACT_ATOMS: atom_id res chain seq x y z
N MET A 1 3.29 5.86 9.10
CA MET A 1 2.05 5.06 9.00
C MET A 1 1.41 5.37 7.66
N VAL A 2 1.07 4.35 6.87
CA VAL A 2 0.25 4.58 5.67
C VAL A 2 -1.18 4.30 6.10
N PRO A 3 -2.11 5.26 5.98
CA PRO A 3 -3.50 5.07 6.40
C PRO A 3 -4.25 4.24 5.36
N VAL A 4 -3.82 2.99 5.12
CA VAL A 4 -4.47 2.09 4.15
C VAL A 4 -5.83 1.63 4.68
N GLY A 5 -6.06 1.72 6.00
CA GLY A 5 -7.40 1.70 6.58
C GLY A 5 -8.24 0.49 6.16
N PHE A 6 -7.65 -0.71 6.06
CA PHE A 6 -8.34 -1.92 5.58
C PHE A 6 -9.65 -2.21 6.35
N GLY A 7 -9.81 -1.72 7.58
CA GLY A 7 -11.09 -1.83 8.30
C GLY A 7 -11.44 -3.24 8.77
N LEU A 8 -10.54 -4.22 8.56
CA LEU A 8 -10.75 -5.62 8.95
C LEU A 8 -10.87 -5.80 10.48
N VAL A 9 -10.18 -4.96 11.26
CA VAL A 9 -10.22 -4.98 12.72
C VAL A 9 -10.33 -3.54 13.22
N THR A 10 -11.50 -3.19 13.76
CA THR A 10 -11.76 -1.89 14.39
C THR A 10 -12.29 -2.10 15.81
N PRO A 11 -11.83 -1.31 16.80
CA PRO A 11 -12.28 -1.46 18.18
C PRO A 11 -13.76 -1.09 18.28
N LEU A 12 -14.55 -2.03 18.79
CA LEU A 12 -15.99 -1.86 19.00
C LEU A 12 -16.30 -1.11 20.30
N THR A 13 -15.35 -1.04 21.22
CA THR A 13 -15.50 -0.40 22.54
C THR A 13 -15.44 1.13 22.45
N TRP A 14 -16.21 1.80 23.30
CA TRP A 14 -16.24 3.27 23.37
C TRP A 14 -14.86 3.89 23.62
N SER A 15 -14.11 3.36 24.58
CA SER A 15 -12.77 3.82 24.92
C SER A 15 -11.76 3.59 23.78
N GLY A 16 -11.84 2.45 23.09
CA GLY A 16 -10.96 2.14 21.96
C GLY A 16 -11.18 3.08 20.76
N ARG A 17 -12.43 3.46 20.49
CA ARG A 17 -12.75 4.44 19.44
C ARG A 17 -12.20 5.83 19.78
N LEU A 18 -12.34 6.27 21.03
CA LEU A 18 -11.81 7.56 21.47
C LEU A 18 -10.28 7.61 21.36
N PHE A 19 -9.58 6.53 21.74
CA PHE A 19 -8.13 6.42 21.58
C PHE A 19 -7.70 6.50 20.11
N LEU A 20 -8.42 5.81 19.20
CA LEU A 20 -8.14 5.87 17.77
C LEU A 20 -8.30 7.26 17.17
N ILE A 21 -9.29 8.03 17.62
CA ILE A 21 -9.51 9.40 17.14
C ILE A 21 -8.29 10.27 17.50
N ILE A 22 -7.83 10.22 18.75
CA ILE A 22 -6.66 10.98 19.20
C ILE A 22 -5.40 10.54 18.44
N TYR A 23 -5.22 9.23 18.29
CA TYR A 23 -4.10 8.66 17.53
C TYR A 23 -4.11 9.10 16.07
N ALA A 24 -5.27 9.14 15.40
CA ALA A 24 -5.38 9.59 14.02
C ALA A 24 -5.04 11.07 13.86
N VAL A 25 -5.53 11.93 14.77
CA VAL A 25 -5.30 13.38 14.73
C VAL A 25 -3.82 13.73 14.85
N VAL A 26 -3.07 13.04 15.71
CA VAL A 26 -1.62 13.27 15.88
C VAL A 26 -0.80 12.48 14.84
N GLY A 27 -1.24 11.28 14.53
CA GLY A 27 -0.50 10.34 13.69
C GLY A 27 -0.45 10.71 12.22
N ILE A 28 -1.56 11.16 11.64
CA ILE A 28 -1.63 11.57 10.23
C ILE A 28 -0.67 12.72 9.92
N PRO A 29 -0.67 13.86 10.65
CA PRO A 29 0.25 14.96 10.36
C PRO A 29 1.70 14.56 10.59
N LEU A 30 2.01 13.80 11.65
CA LEU A 30 3.37 13.31 11.88
C LEU A 30 3.84 12.42 10.72
N ALA A 31 2.98 11.54 10.22
CA ALA A 31 3.28 10.70 9.07
C ALA A 31 3.58 11.53 7.82
N LEU A 32 2.77 12.55 7.53
CA LEU A 32 2.98 13.44 6.38
C LEU A 32 4.31 14.19 6.46
N VAL A 33 4.70 14.66 7.66
CA VAL A 33 6.00 15.30 7.88
C VAL A 33 7.13 14.32 7.60
N THR A 34 7.09 13.12 8.20
CA THR A 34 8.15 12.11 7.98
C THR A 34 8.28 11.70 6.51
N ILE A 35 7.17 11.52 5.79
CA ILE A 35 7.16 11.20 4.36
C ILE A 35 7.77 12.35 3.55
N SER A 36 7.44 13.59 3.90
CA SER A 36 7.99 14.78 3.22
C SER A 36 9.49 14.92 3.41
N ASP A 37 10.00 14.63 4.60
CA ASP A 37 11.43 14.72 4.91
C ASP A 37 12.23 13.58 4.26
N ILE A 38 11.68 12.35 4.26
CA ILE A 38 12.24 11.23 3.51
C ILE A 38 12.26 11.56 2.01
N GLY A 39 11.20 12.16 1.48
CA GLY A 39 11.13 12.57 0.07
C GLY A 39 12.24 13.56 -0.32
N LYS A 40 12.51 14.57 0.53
CA LYS A 40 13.61 15.52 0.31
C LYS A 40 14.98 14.83 0.34
N PHE A 41 15.20 13.93 1.29
CA PHE A 41 16.44 13.15 1.37
C PHE A 41 16.68 12.34 0.10
N PHE A 42 15.63 11.66 -0.42
CA PHE A 42 15.72 10.91 -1.67
C PHE A 42 15.98 11.81 -2.89
N CYS A 43 15.32 12.97 -2.97
CA CYS A 43 15.55 13.94 -4.04
C CYS A 43 16.99 14.47 -4.02
N ASP A 44 17.51 14.86 -2.86
CA ASP A 44 18.89 15.36 -2.73
C ASP A 44 19.92 14.27 -3.05
N ALA A 45 19.68 13.04 -2.60
CA ALA A 45 20.53 11.89 -2.91
C ALA A 45 20.53 11.59 -4.43
N ALA A 46 19.36 11.55 -5.05
CA ALA A 46 19.23 11.36 -6.49
C ALA A 46 19.91 12.49 -7.28
N PHE A 47 19.72 13.76 -6.86
CA PHE A 47 20.32 14.91 -7.54
C PHE A 47 21.84 14.90 -7.42
N LYS A 48 22.40 14.53 -6.25
CA LYS A 48 23.84 14.32 -6.07
C LYS A 48 24.37 13.23 -7.00
N PHE A 49 23.69 12.08 -7.05
CA PHE A 49 24.06 10.95 -7.91
C PHE A 49 24.05 11.34 -9.40
N PHE A 50 23.01 12.03 -9.86
CA PHE A 50 22.93 12.55 -11.23
C PHE A 50 23.99 13.60 -11.54
N ARG A 51 24.34 14.47 -10.57
CA ARG A 51 25.35 15.51 -10.75
C ARG A 51 26.75 14.94 -10.92
N GLU A 52 27.05 13.84 -10.23
CA GLU A 52 28.34 13.14 -10.34
C GLU A 52 28.51 12.45 -11.72
N VAL A 53 27.40 11.99 -12.31
CA VAL A 53 27.35 11.44 -13.68
C VAL A 53 27.41 12.55 -14.77
N SER A 54 26.97 13.77 -14.46
CA SER A 54 26.75 14.85 -15.44
C SER A 54 27.94 15.79 -15.68
N SER A 55 29.14 15.51 -15.18
CA SER A 55 30.33 16.37 -15.34
C SER A 55 30.78 16.63 -16.80
N MET A 56 30.10 16.08 -17.81
CA MET A 56 30.46 16.20 -19.23
C MET A 56 29.53 17.08 -20.10
N LEU A 57 28.30 17.45 -19.69
CA LEU A 57 27.37 18.19 -20.58
C LEU A 57 26.28 19.01 -19.84
N LEU A 58 26.56 20.28 -19.50
CA LEU A 58 25.80 21.03 -18.48
C LEU A 58 24.50 21.72 -18.94
N LEU A 59 24.37 22.16 -20.21
CA LEU A 59 23.20 22.97 -20.63
C LEU A 59 22.00 22.17 -21.18
N LEU A 60 22.25 21.03 -21.85
CA LEU A 60 21.17 20.15 -22.35
C LEU A 60 20.56 19.26 -21.25
N SER A 61 21.28 19.10 -20.13
CA SER A 61 20.97 18.16 -19.06
C SER A 61 19.81 18.62 -18.16
N VAL A 62 19.68 19.93 -17.85
CA VAL A 62 18.60 20.43 -16.97
C VAL A 62 17.22 20.26 -17.61
N ALA A 63 17.09 20.56 -18.91
CA ALA A 63 15.83 20.34 -19.64
C ALA A 63 15.48 18.84 -19.80
N ARG A 64 16.48 17.95 -19.76
CA ARG A 64 16.31 16.49 -19.87
C ARG A 64 16.24 15.75 -18.53
N SER A 65 16.63 16.40 -17.44
CA SER A 65 16.69 15.82 -16.09
C SER A 65 15.30 15.64 -15.47
N ILE A 66 14.38 16.60 -15.69
CA ILE A 66 13.00 16.53 -15.17
C ILE A 66 12.24 15.29 -15.69
N PRO A 67 12.20 14.99 -17.01
CA PRO A 67 11.51 13.79 -17.50
C PRO A 67 12.21 12.48 -17.09
N CYS A 68 13.52 12.47 -16.89
CA CYS A 68 14.26 11.27 -16.48
C CYS A 68 14.02 10.93 -15.00
N PHE A 69 13.95 11.94 -14.13
CA PHE A 69 13.56 11.77 -12.73
C PHE A 69 12.11 11.27 -12.61
N MET A 70 11.19 11.88 -13.35
CA MET A 70 9.79 11.42 -13.41
C MET A 70 9.69 9.98 -13.94
N ALA A 71 10.45 9.62 -14.98
CA ALA A 71 10.49 8.26 -15.51
C ALA A 71 11.08 7.27 -14.49
N ALA A 72 12.16 7.62 -13.78
CA ALA A 72 12.77 6.77 -12.76
C ALA A 72 11.80 6.47 -11.60
N LEU A 73 11.01 7.46 -11.16
CA LEU A 73 9.98 7.27 -10.14
C LEU A 73 8.87 6.33 -10.62
N VAL A 74 8.41 6.50 -11.87
CA VAL A 74 7.39 5.61 -12.46
C VAL A 74 7.92 4.18 -12.61
N ILE A 75 9.16 4.00 -13.03
CA ILE A 75 9.80 2.68 -13.14
C ILE A 75 9.91 2.01 -11.77
N MET A 76 10.35 2.75 -10.75
CA MET A 76 10.41 2.23 -9.37
C MET A 76 9.02 1.88 -8.82
N LEU A 77 8.01 2.69 -9.14
CA LEU A 77 6.62 2.43 -8.75
C LEU A 77 6.06 1.15 -9.41
N LEU A 78 6.46 0.84 -10.65
CA LEU A 78 6.03 -0.37 -11.37
C LEU A 78 6.84 -1.61 -10.97
N LEU A 79 8.12 -1.45 -10.63
CA LEU A 79 9.00 -2.55 -10.23
C LEU A 79 8.62 -3.10 -8.85
N TYR A 80 8.30 -2.21 -7.90
CA TYR A 80 8.03 -2.58 -6.52
C TYR A 80 6.84 -3.57 -6.36
N PRO A 81 5.68 -3.41 -7.03
CA PRO A 81 4.60 -4.39 -7.02
C PRO A 81 4.97 -5.74 -7.65
N ILE A 82 5.84 -5.76 -8.66
CA ILE A 82 6.26 -6.99 -9.32
C ILE A 82 7.16 -7.80 -8.38
N VAL A 83 8.16 -7.14 -7.78
CA VAL A 83 9.06 -7.78 -6.81
C VAL A 83 8.26 -8.24 -5.58
N GLY A 84 7.40 -7.37 -5.02
CA GLY A 84 6.54 -7.71 -3.90
C GLY A 84 5.58 -8.86 -4.22
N GLY A 85 4.97 -8.85 -5.41
CA GLY A 85 4.08 -9.91 -5.88
C GLY A 85 4.79 -11.27 -6.01
N VAL A 86 6.02 -11.30 -6.52
CA VAL A 86 6.83 -12.53 -6.59
C VAL A 86 7.18 -13.05 -5.19
N CYS A 87 7.56 -12.16 -4.26
CA CYS A 87 7.81 -12.56 -2.87
C CYS A 87 6.56 -13.14 -2.20
N ILE A 88 5.40 -12.50 -2.40
CA ILE A 88 4.13 -12.95 -1.82
C ILE A 88 3.69 -14.28 -2.43
N HIS A 89 3.81 -14.44 -3.76
CA HIS A 89 3.53 -15.69 -4.46
C HIS A 89 4.28 -16.88 -3.84
N ASN A 90 5.58 -16.72 -3.60
CA ASN A 90 6.42 -17.76 -3.01
C ASN A 90 6.04 -18.12 -1.56
N VAL A 91 5.57 -17.14 -0.79
CA VAL A 91 5.21 -17.34 0.63
C VAL A 91 3.79 -17.88 0.81
N SER A 92 2.85 -17.44 -0.03
CA SER A 92 1.41 -17.66 0.18
C SER A 92 0.72 -18.54 -0.86
N GLN A 93 1.46 -19.03 -1.87
CA GLN A 93 0.95 -19.93 -2.92
C GLN A 93 -0.29 -19.38 -3.67
N LEU A 94 -0.54 -18.07 -3.58
CA LEU A 94 -1.58 -17.35 -4.33
C LEU A 94 -1.15 -17.21 -5.79
N SER A 95 -2.08 -17.01 -6.72
CA SER A 95 -1.69 -16.77 -8.11
C SER A 95 -0.81 -15.50 -8.23
N LEU A 96 0.10 -15.47 -9.22
CA LEU A 96 0.99 -14.33 -9.43
C LEU A 96 0.19 -13.04 -9.69
N PHE A 97 -0.96 -13.18 -10.37
CA PHE A 97 -1.87 -12.08 -10.67
C PHE A 97 -2.51 -11.50 -9.40
N ASP A 98 -3.02 -12.34 -8.51
CA ASP A 98 -3.64 -11.91 -7.24
C ASP A 98 -2.61 -11.26 -6.31
N SER A 99 -1.38 -11.76 -6.32
CA SER A 99 -0.28 -11.26 -5.49
C SER A 99 0.18 -9.86 -5.93
N VAL A 100 0.31 -9.64 -7.24
CA VAL A 100 0.61 -8.31 -7.80
C VAL A 100 -0.56 -7.36 -7.59
N TYR A 101 -1.80 -7.81 -7.79
CA TYR A 101 -3.00 -7.03 -7.53
C TYR A 101 -3.07 -6.55 -6.06
N TYR A 102 -2.81 -7.44 -5.10
CA TYR A 102 -2.73 -7.11 -3.68
C TYR A 102 -1.64 -6.08 -3.37
N CYS A 103 -0.46 -6.23 -3.97
CA CYS A 103 0.64 -5.29 -3.78
C CYS A 103 0.26 -3.89 -4.33
N CYS A 104 -0.31 -3.83 -5.54
CA CYS A 104 -0.79 -2.61 -6.16
C CYS A 104 -1.84 -1.87 -5.32
N ILE A 105 -2.88 -2.55 -4.82
CA ILE A 105 -3.92 -1.89 -4.00
C ILE A 105 -3.39 -1.34 -2.68
N THR A 106 -2.32 -1.96 -2.14
CA THR A 106 -1.68 -1.54 -0.89
C THR A 106 -0.80 -0.32 -1.11
N ILE A 107 -0.01 -0.30 -2.20
CA ILE A 107 0.89 0.81 -2.55
C ILE A 107 0.12 2.03 -3.01
N LEU A 108 -0.90 1.83 -3.85
CA LEU A 108 -1.80 2.89 -4.30
C LEU A 108 -2.74 3.37 -3.19
N THR A 109 -2.67 2.76 -1.99
CA THR A 109 -3.47 3.11 -0.82
C THR A 109 -4.98 3.09 -1.05
N VAL A 110 -5.42 2.34 -2.06
CA VAL A 110 -6.84 2.22 -2.43
C VAL A 110 -7.59 1.43 -1.37
N GLY A 111 -6.96 0.38 -0.83
CA GLY A 111 -7.47 -0.30 0.36
C GLY A 111 -8.83 -0.99 0.19
N PHE A 112 -9.21 -1.44 -1.02
CA PHE A 112 -10.43 -2.24 -1.23
C PHE A 112 -10.33 -3.58 -0.47
N VAL A 113 -10.91 -3.62 0.73
CA VAL A 113 -10.85 -4.78 1.63
C VAL A 113 -11.86 -5.86 1.25
N ASP A 114 -12.94 -5.50 0.58
CA ASP A 114 -14.08 -6.35 0.28
C ASP A 114 -13.75 -7.46 -0.73
N VAL A 115 -12.99 -7.17 -1.78
CA VAL A 115 -12.68 -8.16 -2.82
C VAL A 115 -11.44 -8.99 -2.48
N VAL A 116 -10.42 -8.37 -1.88
CA VAL A 116 -9.12 -9.03 -1.64
C VAL A 116 -9.07 -9.77 -0.31
N ALA A 117 -9.66 -9.23 0.77
CA ALA A 117 -9.68 -9.95 2.04
C ALA A 117 -10.57 -11.20 1.97
N ALA A 118 -11.68 -11.16 1.22
CA ALA A 118 -12.50 -12.35 1.00
C ALA A 118 -11.68 -13.47 0.32
N ASN A 119 -10.89 -13.14 -0.70
CA ASN A 119 -10.09 -14.11 -1.44
C ASN A 119 -8.89 -14.66 -0.62
N ILE A 120 -8.20 -13.78 0.13
CA ILE A 120 -7.11 -14.15 1.04
C ILE A 120 -7.62 -14.99 2.22
N ILE A 121 -8.75 -14.62 2.82
CA ILE A 121 -9.38 -15.41 3.90
C ILE A 121 -9.81 -16.76 3.35
N HIS A 122 -10.39 -16.85 2.15
CA HIS A 122 -10.78 -18.15 1.58
C HIS A 122 -9.58 -19.09 1.36
N HIS A 123 -8.45 -18.55 0.88
CA HIS A 123 -7.24 -19.34 0.61
C HIS A 123 -6.43 -19.68 1.87
N VAL A 124 -6.26 -18.75 2.82
CA VAL A 124 -5.54 -18.99 4.08
C VAL A 124 -6.36 -19.87 5.04
N HIS A 125 -7.68 -19.72 5.04
CA HIS A 125 -8.57 -20.46 5.93
C HIS A 125 -8.82 -21.92 5.49
N TYR A 126 -8.42 -22.29 4.26
CA TYR A 126 -8.46 -23.69 3.79
C TYR A 126 -7.40 -24.59 4.44
N MET A 127 -6.45 -24.03 5.20
CA MET A 127 -5.39 -24.80 5.86
C MET A 127 -5.63 -25.12 7.35
N GLY A 128 -6.81 -24.86 7.95
CA GLY A 128 -6.95 -25.25 9.38
C GLY A 128 -8.25 -25.17 10.17
N ARG A 129 -9.39 -24.64 9.70
CA ARG A 129 -10.65 -24.74 10.49
C ARG A 129 -11.90 -24.50 9.66
N GLN A 130 -12.98 -25.21 9.97
CA GLN A 130 -14.29 -25.02 9.34
C GLN A 130 -14.90 -23.67 9.77
N MET A 131 -14.95 -22.68 8.85
CA MET A 131 -15.48 -21.32 9.08
C MET A 131 -16.89 -21.08 8.54
N GLY A 132 -17.76 -22.10 8.54
CA GLY A 132 -19.14 -21.92 8.07
C GLY A 132 -19.92 -20.79 8.78
N LYS A 133 -19.57 -20.47 10.03
CA LYS A 133 -20.24 -19.39 10.80
C LYS A 133 -19.72 -17.98 10.45
N ALA A 134 -18.45 -17.83 10.08
CA ALA A 134 -17.88 -16.51 9.77
C ALA A 134 -18.32 -16.02 8.39
N THR A 135 -18.37 -16.92 7.40
CA THR A 135 -18.85 -16.62 6.03
C THR A 135 -20.32 -16.20 6.04
N ALA A 136 -21.18 -16.89 6.81
CA ALA A 136 -22.60 -16.54 6.92
C ALA A 136 -22.86 -15.16 7.58
N ILE A 137 -21.96 -14.72 8.47
CA ILE A 137 -22.04 -13.40 9.10
C ILE A 137 -21.54 -12.32 8.13
N ALA A 138 -20.47 -12.60 7.38
CA ALA A 138 -19.94 -11.70 6.37
C ALA A 138 -20.96 -11.46 5.23
N GLU A 139 -21.61 -12.51 4.73
CA GLU A 139 -22.68 -12.41 3.72
C GLU A 139 -23.83 -11.50 4.21
N LYS A 140 -24.25 -11.67 5.47
CA LYS A 140 -25.31 -10.84 6.06
C LYS A 140 -24.89 -9.38 6.20
N MET A 141 -23.63 -9.09 6.53
CA MET A 141 -23.15 -7.70 6.59
C MET A 141 -23.05 -7.05 5.21
N VAL A 142 -22.67 -7.80 4.17
CA VAL A 142 -22.58 -7.28 2.79
C VAL A 142 -23.98 -7.00 2.23
N LEU A 143 -24.96 -7.87 2.46
CA LEU A 143 -26.35 -7.65 2.04
C LEU A 143 -26.98 -6.42 2.70
N VAL A 144 -26.67 -6.15 3.97
CA VAL A 144 -27.15 -4.93 4.66
C VAL A 144 -26.55 -3.66 4.06
N ARG A 145 -25.34 -3.73 3.50
CA ARG A 145 -24.66 -2.58 2.87
C ARG A 145 -25.15 -2.29 1.45
N LEU A 146 -25.74 -3.27 0.77
CA LEU A 146 -26.33 -3.10 -0.57
C LEU A 146 -27.79 -2.63 -0.53
N HIS A 147 -28.44 -2.69 0.62
CA HIS A 147 -29.84 -2.30 0.83
C HIS A 147 -30.02 -1.00 1.66
N ALA A 148 -28.94 -0.28 1.93
CA ALA A 148 -28.93 1.05 2.58
C ALA A 148 -28.48 2.12 1.59
#